data_AF-A0AAX4ICG6-F1
#
_entry.id   AF-A0AAX4ICG6-F1
#
_cell.length_a   1.000
_cell.length_b   1.000
_cell.length_c   1.000
_cell.angle_alpha   90.00
_cell.angle_beta   90.00
_cell.angle_gamma   90.00
#
_symmetry.space_group_name_H-M   'P 1'
#
loop_
_entity.id
_entity.type
_entity.pdbx_description
1 polymer ?
#
loop_
_entity_poly.entity_id
_entity_poly.type
_entity_poly.pdbx_seq_one_letter_code
_entity_poly.pdbx_strand_id
1 'polypeptide(L)'
;MISVRGLLRLLLWLSTTCLLAVLPVPVAAEINFLSHAHERVFLWTRYDTFTQIEGADKQKHMLPQHHPKNKKDKPWPYPRFANIGDGEDGKFTFGQFQARIQGINWDPKRMLPEDVEKYNSLKAPWSNPDGKTPTVHEVAEQLMELGFNKQLVVAEFDPTLTNERFLETPKKKSKYPSLYDVADPYRSPYSYFIEWVEKQFHSYRARGGRQQAAILKKNNDLGREILNCIVTLRREDLMKHLYTQMQDDLDDDLRRGLKIPKNLIVAKLEEPSLVPGGKPFPKLYIDQTMDNAWNDTATRERLKTKGFTSVDQLVDWAKELGNPAIRLPQRWTKSNMSHFRSTKTWRSALAKSRLSVDERRQLGDLLEKWAFGPVRRGRSYGARARRAPCVSACA
;
A
#
# COMPACT_ATOMS: atom_id res chain seq x y z
N MET A 1 34.74 -39.89 12.27
CA MET A 1 33.73 -40.05 13.34
C MET A 1 33.36 -38.68 13.88
N ILE A 2 32.10 -38.26 13.75
CA ILE A 2 31.62 -37.02 14.37
C ILE A 2 31.54 -37.28 15.88
N SER A 3 32.20 -36.45 16.69
CA SER A 3 32.13 -36.62 18.15
C SER A 3 30.70 -36.34 18.63
N VAL A 4 30.28 -37.00 19.71
CA VAL A 4 28.95 -36.79 20.33
C VAL A 4 28.68 -35.31 20.61
N ARG A 5 29.74 -34.54 20.94
CA ARG A 5 29.66 -33.08 21.13
C ARG A 5 29.43 -32.30 19.83
N GLY A 6 29.95 -32.78 18.69
CA GLY A 6 29.72 -32.20 17.38
C GLY A 6 28.28 -32.42 16.89
N LEU A 7 27.73 -33.61 17.11
CA LEU A 7 26.34 -33.94 16.77
C LEU A 7 25.35 -33.10 17.58
N LEU A 8 25.60 -32.92 18.89
CA LEU A 8 24.74 -32.11 19.76
C LEU A 8 24.71 -30.63 19.34
N ARG A 9 25.86 -30.06 18.93
CA ARG A 9 25.93 -28.68 18.45
C ARG A 9 25.19 -28.49 17.14
N LEU A 10 25.27 -29.45 16.21
CA LEU A 10 24.53 -29.41 14.95
C LEU A 10 23.02 -29.48 15.19
N LEU A 11 22.57 -30.38 16.08
CA LEU A 11 21.15 -30.52 16.43
C LEU A 11 20.61 -29.28 17.16
N LEU A 12 21.40 -28.67 18.06
CA LEU A 12 21.03 -27.43 18.73
C LEU A 12 20.98 -26.25 17.75
N TRP A 13 21.90 -26.19 16.79
CA TRP A 13 21.92 -25.17 15.75
C TRP A 13 20.73 -25.31 14.80
N LEU A 14 20.42 -26.54 14.35
CA LEU A 14 19.25 -26.85 13.52
C LEU A 14 17.93 -26.63 14.28
N SER A 15 17.86 -26.97 15.57
CA SER A 15 16.65 -26.73 16.37
C SER A 15 16.44 -25.26 16.63
N THR A 16 17.49 -24.47 16.89
CA THR A 16 17.39 -23.01 17.05
C THR A 16 17.14 -22.29 15.73
N THR A 17 17.71 -22.74 14.59
CA THR A 17 17.33 -22.20 13.27
C THR A 17 15.92 -22.60 12.87
N CYS A 18 15.42 -23.79 13.23
CA CYS A 18 14.01 -24.16 13.05
C CYS A 18 13.10 -23.35 13.99
N LEU A 19 13.48 -23.13 15.25
CA LEU A 19 12.71 -22.32 16.20
C LEU A 19 12.67 -20.84 15.77
N LEU A 20 13.75 -20.32 15.20
CA LEU A 20 13.82 -18.95 14.66
C LEU A 20 13.18 -18.82 13.28
N ALA A 21 13.19 -19.88 12.46
CA ALA A 21 12.41 -19.94 11.21
C ALA A 21 10.89 -20.02 11.47
N VAL A 22 10.48 -20.48 12.66
CA VAL A 22 9.09 -20.51 13.15
C VAL A 22 8.73 -19.25 13.97
N LEU A 23 9.66 -18.30 14.17
CA LEU A 23 9.38 -17.01 14.79
C LEU A 23 9.60 -15.83 13.83
N PRO A 24 8.77 -15.66 12.77
CA PRO A 24 8.28 -14.32 12.55
C PRO A 24 7.46 -13.97 13.79
N VAL A 25 7.78 -12.92 14.55
CA VAL A 25 6.75 -12.26 15.35
C VAL A 25 5.79 -11.69 14.32
N PRO A 26 4.66 -12.36 14.04
CA PRO A 26 3.80 -11.92 12.99
C PRO A 26 2.98 -10.82 13.63
N VAL A 27 3.16 -9.60 13.15
CA VAL A 27 1.97 -8.77 12.95
C VAL A 27 1.24 -9.33 11.72
N ALA A 28 0.96 -10.64 11.71
CA ALA A 28 0.16 -11.34 10.71
C ALA A 28 -1.23 -11.50 11.31
N ALA A 29 -1.96 -10.38 11.35
CA ALA A 29 -3.37 -10.49 10.99
C ALA A 29 -3.37 -11.07 9.56
N GLU A 30 -4.19 -12.08 9.31
CA GLU A 30 -4.27 -12.82 8.05
C GLU A 30 -4.02 -11.91 6.84
N ILE A 31 -2.86 -12.07 6.21
CA ILE A 31 -2.47 -11.15 5.14
C ILE A 31 -3.20 -11.58 3.89
N ASN A 32 -4.09 -10.74 3.37
CA ASN A 32 -4.68 -10.94 2.04
C ASN A 32 -3.58 -10.74 0.97
N PHE A 33 -2.78 -11.78 0.75
CA PHE A 33 -1.64 -11.80 -0.17
C PHE A 33 -2.02 -11.31 -1.58
N LEU A 34 -3.24 -11.66 -2.04
CA LEU A 34 -3.75 -11.21 -3.34
C LEU A 34 -3.95 -9.70 -3.39
N SER A 35 -4.38 -9.06 -2.28
CA SER A 35 -4.45 -7.60 -2.19
C SER A 35 -3.08 -6.98 -2.47
N HIS A 36 -2.00 -7.53 -1.89
CA HIS A 36 -0.66 -7.00 -2.12
C HIS A 36 -0.15 -7.20 -3.54
N ALA A 37 -0.52 -8.29 -4.21
CA ALA A 37 -0.26 -8.45 -5.64
C ALA A 37 -0.96 -7.34 -6.45
N HIS A 38 -2.24 -7.06 -6.18
CA HIS A 38 -2.94 -5.94 -6.83
C HIS A 38 -2.34 -4.57 -6.49
N GLU A 39 -1.87 -4.33 -5.27
CA GLU A 39 -1.19 -3.08 -4.87
C GLU A 39 0.07 -2.82 -5.71
N ARG A 40 0.79 -3.87 -6.09
CA ARG A 40 1.95 -3.78 -6.97
C ARG A 40 1.57 -3.46 -8.40
N VAL A 41 0.52 -4.09 -8.91
CA VAL A 41 -0.05 -3.78 -10.24
C VAL A 41 -0.48 -2.31 -10.26
N PHE A 42 -1.14 -1.84 -9.20
CA PHE A 42 -1.52 -0.44 -9.03
C PHE A 42 -0.32 0.50 -9.10
N LEU A 43 0.76 0.23 -8.37
CA LEU A 43 1.96 1.08 -8.41
C LEU A 43 2.61 1.12 -9.79
N TRP A 44 2.62 -0.01 -10.52
CA TRP A 44 3.08 -0.03 -11.90
C TRP A 44 2.27 0.94 -12.76
N THR A 45 0.94 0.96 -12.67
CA THR A 45 0.14 1.89 -13.49
C THR A 45 0.52 3.35 -13.24
N ARG A 46 0.88 3.70 -12.01
CA ARG A 46 1.31 5.06 -11.64
C ARG A 46 2.69 5.38 -12.19
N TYR A 47 3.61 4.41 -12.10
CA TYR A 47 4.93 4.49 -12.70
C TYR A 47 4.87 4.65 -14.22
N ASP A 48 4.15 3.77 -14.92
CA ASP A 48 4.04 3.75 -16.38
C ASP A 48 3.36 5.02 -16.91
N THR A 49 2.31 5.51 -16.23
CA THR A 49 1.73 6.80 -16.61
C THR A 49 2.70 7.95 -16.40
N PHE A 50 3.43 7.96 -15.28
CA PHE A 50 4.39 9.02 -14.98
C PHE A 50 5.48 9.06 -16.05
N THR A 51 6.07 7.92 -16.42
CA THR A 51 7.11 7.87 -17.44
C THR A 51 6.60 8.21 -18.84
N GLN A 52 5.35 7.85 -19.18
CA GLN A 52 4.72 8.26 -20.44
C GLN A 52 4.45 9.77 -20.52
N ILE A 53 4.20 10.43 -19.39
CA ILE A 53 3.90 11.87 -19.34
C ILE A 53 5.18 12.71 -19.22
N GLU A 54 6.09 12.30 -18.34
CA GLU A 54 7.27 13.08 -17.95
C GLU A 54 8.53 12.68 -18.70
N GLY A 55 8.58 11.48 -19.28
CA GLY A 55 9.78 10.86 -19.83
C GLY A 55 10.39 9.83 -18.89
N ALA A 56 11.00 8.79 -19.47
CA ALA A 56 11.68 7.72 -18.74
C ALA A 56 12.91 8.21 -17.97
N ASP A 57 13.59 9.25 -18.45
CA ASP A 57 14.73 9.91 -17.78
C ASP A 57 14.36 10.49 -16.40
N LYS A 58 13.08 10.78 -16.20
CA LYS A 58 12.53 11.31 -14.94
C LYS A 58 12.13 10.23 -13.94
N GLN A 59 12.23 8.94 -14.28
CA GLN A 59 11.78 7.85 -13.41
C GLN A 59 12.44 7.85 -12.01
N LYS A 60 13.64 8.43 -11.89
CA LYS A 60 14.33 8.70 -10.62
C LYS A 60 13.56 9.56 -9.63
N HIS A 61 12.54 10.30 -10.06
CA HIS A 61 11.69 11.08 -9.17
C HIS A 61 10.61 10.23 -8.49
N MET A 62 10.20 9.11 -9.10
CA MET A 62 9.30 8.12 -8.48
C MET A 62 10.05 7.04 -7.71
N LEU A 63 11.27 6.71 -8.15
CA LEU A 63 12.15 5.72 -7.53
C LEU A 63 13.47 6.38 -7.11
N PRO A 64 13.45 7.29 -6.12
CA PRO A 64 14.61 8.08 -5.75
C PRO A 64 15.79 7.23 -5.29
N GLN A 65 16.98 7.66 -5.72
CA GLN A 65 18.26 7.17 -5.22
C GLN A 65 18.89 8.28 -4.40
N HIS A 66 19.15 8.03 -3.12
CA HIS A 66 19.75 9.03 -2.25
C HIS A 66 21.26 8.87 -2.27
N HIS A 67 21.97 9.82 -2.85
CA HIS A 67 23.42 9.84 -2.74
C HIS A 67 23.82 10.31 -1.34
N PRO A 68 24.56 9.51 -0.56
CA PRO A 68 25.11 9.97 0.71
C PRO A 68 26.08 11.15 0.48
N LYS A 69 26.21 12.03 1.48
CA LYS A 69 27.07 13.22 1.39
C LYS A 69 28.55 12.85 1.17
N ASN A 70 28.97 11.72 1.70
CA ASN A 70 30.31 11.18 1.48
C ASN A 70 30.31 10.37 0.17
N LYS A 71 31.13 10.78 -0.80
CA LYS A 71 31.23 10.11 -2.11
C LYS A 71 31.69 8.64 -2.02
N LYS A 72 32.29 8.22 -0.90
CA LYS A 72 32.70 6.83 -0.64
C LYS A 72 31.54 5.95 -0.17
N ASP A 73 30.49 6.54 0.37
CA ASP A 73 29.30 5.82 0.79
C ASP A 73 28.46 5.52 -0.46
N LYS A 74 27.89 4.33 -0.49
CA LYS A 74 27.11 3.87 -1.65
C LYS A 74 25.72 4.51 -1.66
N PRO A 75 25.22 5.02 -2.81
CA PRO A 75 23.86 5.58 -2.96
C PRO A 75 22.83 4.71 -2.27
N TRP A 76 21.91 5.25 -1.47
CA TRP A 76 20.93 4.49 -0.69
C TRP A 76 19.50 4.64 -1.25
N PRO A 77 18.70 3.56 -1.41
CA PRO A 77 19.10 2.16 -1.26
C PRO A 77 20.34 1.83 -2.10
N TYR A 78 21.29 1.08 -1.49
CA TYR A 78 22.66 0.76 -1.98
C TYR A 78 22.61 0.58 -3.51
N PRO A 79 23.53 1.10 -4.35
CA PRO A 79 23.31 1.15 -5.79
C PRO A 79 23.16 -0.27 -6.30
N ARG A 80 21.92 -0.66 -6.54
CA ARG A 80 21.53 -1.91 -7.18
C ARG A 80 21.00 -1.65 -8.59
N PHE A 81 20.62 -0.42 -8.90
CA PHE A 81 19.95 -0.12 -10.16
C PHE A 81 20.48 1.20 -10.69
N ALA A 82 20.94 1.26 -11.93
CA ALA A 82 20.71 2.49 -12.66
C ALA A 82 19.17 2.61 -12.77
N ASN A 83 18.60 3.79 -12.57
CA ASN A 83 17.18 4.03 -12.89
C ASN A 83 17.06 4.10 -14.43
N ILE A 84 17.40 2.98 -15.06
CA ILE A 84 17.50 2.70 -16.49
C ILE A 84 17.03 1.25 -16.59
N GLY A 85 15.95 1.03 -17.32
CA GLY A 85 15.46 -0.30 -17.64
C GLY A 85 15.68 -0.63 -19.11
N ASP A 86 15.25 -1.82 -19.49
CA ASP A 86 15.38 -2.35 -20.86
C ASP A 86 14.10 -2.10 -21.69
N GLY A 87 13.14 -1.35 -21.15
CA GLY A 87 11.95 -0.93 -21.87
C GLY A 87 12.20 0.28 -22.76
N GLU A 88 11.14 0.71 -23.44
CA GLU A 88 11.11 1.90 -24.29
C GLU A 88 11.73 3.13 -23.61
N ASP A 89 12.60 3.83 -24.33
CA ASP A 89 13.35 5.01 -23.87
C ASP A 89 14.13 4.81 -22.56
N GLY A 90 14.45 3.56 -22.20
CA GLY A 90 15.15 3.22 -20.97
C GLY A 90 14.25 3.17 -19.73
N LYS A 91 12.92 3.06 -19.89
CA LYS A 91 12.00 2.78 -18.78
C LYS A 91 12.14 1.33 -18.31
N PHE A 92 11.82 1.04 -17.06
CA PHE A 92 11.70 -0.34 -16.58
C PHE A 92 10.58 -1.06 -17.32
N THR A 93 10.83 -2.30 -17.73
CA THR A 93 9.74 -3.22 -18.08
C THR A 93 8.90 -3.54 -16.84
N PHE A 94 7.73 -4.13 -17.03
CA PHE A 94 6.86 -4.50 -15.91
C PHE A 94 7.59 -5.41 -14.92
N GLY A 95 8.24 -6.48 -15.39
CA GLY A 95 8.98 -7.39 -14.51
C GLY A 95 10.17 -6.74 -13.81
N GLN A 96 10.91 -5.88 -14.50
CA GLN A 96 12.01 -5.11 -13.90
C GLN A 96 11.52 -4.20 -12.78
N PHE A 97 10.40 -3.51 -13.00
CA PHE A 97 9.79 -2.70 -11.97
C PHE A 97 9.37 -3.55 -10.76
N GLN A 98 8.74 -4.71 -10.98
CA GLN A 98 8.33 -5.62 -9.91
C GLN A 98 9.53 -6.14 -9.09
N ALA A 99 10.62 -6.54 -9.77
CA ALA A 99 11.87 -6.95 -9.13
C ALA A 99 12.48 -5.80 -8.32
N ARG A 100 12.52 -4.58 -8.90
CA ARG A 100 13.04 -3.37 -8.24
C ARG A 100 12.30 -3.06 -6.95
N ILE A 101 10.97 -3.11 -6.95
CA ILE A 101 10.17 -2.79 -5.76
C ILE A 101 10.13 -3.91 -4.75
N GLN A 102 10.50 -5.13 -5.14
CA GLN A 102 10.78 -6.26 -4.25
C GLN A 102 12.16 -6.14 -3.56
N GLY A 103 13.03 -5.24 -4.02
CA GLY A 103 14.42 -5.12 -3.55
C GLY A 103 15.38 -6.13 -4.20
N ILE A 104 14.95 -6.83 -5.25
CA ILE A 104 15.79 -7.76 -6.01
C ILE A 104 16.77 -6.96 -6.86
N ASN A 105 18.07 -7.19 -6.67
CA ASN A 105 19.12 -6.55 -7.47
C ASN A 105 19.02 -7.00 -8.94
N TRP A 106 18.44 -6.18 -9.81
CA TRP A 106 18.28 -6.46 -11.22
C TRP A 106 19.61 -6.18 -11.94
N ASP A 107 20.37 -7.24 -12.15
CA ASP A 107 21.56 -7.22 -12.99
C ASP A 107 21.55 -8.51 -13.82
N PRO A 108 21.08 -8.48 -15.07
CA PRO A 108 21.00 -9.66 -15.93
C PRO A 108 22.32 -10.41 -16.08
N LYS A 109 23.47 -9.75 -15.86
CA LYS A 109 24.80 -10.37 -15.91
C LYS A 109 25.17 -11.14 -14.65
N ARG A 110 24.46 -10.90 -13.54
CA ARG A 110 24.69 -11.51 -12.22
C ARG A 110 23.54 -12.39 -11.74
N MET A 111 22.42 -12.38 -12.45
CA MET A 111 21.26 -13.22 -12.19
C MET A 111 21.35 -14.53 -12.97
N LEU A 112 20.71 -15.58 -12.46
CA LEU A 112 20.55 -16.82 -13.20
C LEU A 112 19.69 -16.56 -14.45
N PRO A 113 19.99 -17.17 -15.62
CA PRO A 113 19.20 -16.98 -16.84
C PRO A 113 17.70 -17.24 -16.64
N GLU A 114 17.36 -18.26 -15.85
CA GLU A 114 15.98 -18.65 -15.55
C GLU A 114 15.25 -17.56 -14.74
N ASP A 115 15.96 -16.90 -13.82
CA ASP A 115 15.41 -15.76 -13.08
C ASP A 115 15.19 -14.56 -14.00
N VAL A 116 16.14 -14.26 -14.89
CA VAL A 116 16.02 -13.18 -15.87
C VAL A 116 14.81 -13.40 -16.79
N GLU A 117 14.67 -14.62 -17.33
CA GLU A 117 13.54 -15.01 -18.18
C GLU A 117 12.20 -14.91 -17.44
N LYS A 118 12.15 -15.41 -16.20
CA LYS A 118 10.98 -15.34 -15.33
C LYS A 118 10.46 -13.90 -15.17
N TYR A 119 11.33 -12.92 -15.00
CA TYR A 119 10.87 -11.53 -14.86
C TYR A 119 10.61 -10.87 -16.23
N ASN A 120 11.40 -11.18 -17.26
CA ASN A 120 11.19 -10.64 -18.60
C ASN A 120 9.88 -11.11 -19.25
N SER A 121 9.38 -12.28 -18.86
CA SER A 121 8.10 -12.82 -19.33
C SER A 121 6.88 -12.12 -18.72
N LEU A 122 7.04 -11.38 -17.61
CA LEU A 122 5.94 -10.67 -16.97
C LEU A 122 5.43 -9.51 -17.84
N LYS A 123 4.13 -9.53 -18.11
CA LYS A 123 3.43 -8.48 -18.85
C LYS A 123 2.55 -7.65 -17.92
N ALA A 124 2.52 -6.34 -18.15
CA ALA A 124 1.62 -5.43 -17.46
C ALA A 124 0.16 -5.72 -17.86
N PRO A 125 -0.84 -5.40 -17.01
CA PRO A 125 -2.23 -5.51 -17.43
C PRO A 125 -2.52 -4.57 -18.61
N TRP A 126 -3.38 -5.01 -19.52
CA TRP A 126 -3.78 -4.24 -20.72
C TRP A 126 -2.60 -3.81 -21.61
N SER A 127 -1.54 -4.64 -21.67
CA SER A 127 -0.36 -4.39 -22.49
C SER A 127 -0.40 -5.05 -23.87
N ASN A 128 -1.27 -6.03 -24.08
CA ASN A 128 -1.42 -6.67 -25.39
C ASN A 128 -2.16 -5.75 -26.37
N PRO A 129 -2.11 -6.03 -27.69
CA PRO A 129 -2.71 -5.19 -28.73
C PRO A 129 -4.22 -4.94 -28.58
N ASP A 130 -4.94 -5.84 -27.92
CA ASP A 130 -6.37 -5.69 -27.64
C ASP A 130 -6.68 -4.63 -26.56
N GLY A 131 -5.65 -4.13 -25.85
CA GLY A 131 -5.77 -3.18 -24.76
C GLY A 131 -6.55 -3.70 -23.54
N LYS A 132 -6.73 -5.02 -23.43
CA LYS A 132 -7.52 -5.67 -22.37
C LYS A 132 -6.80 -6.85 -21.72
N THR A 133 -5.88 -7.49 -22.43
CA THR A 133 -5.09 -8.60 -21.92
C THR A 133 -3.62 -8.22 -21.72
N PRO A 134 -2.89 -8.92 -20.83
CA PRO A 134 -3.45 -9.73 -19.75
C PRO A 134 -4.35 -8.88 -18.83
N THR A 135 -5.32 -9.51 -18.20
CA THR A 135 -6.25 -8.86 -17.27
C THR A 135 -5.55 -8.51 -15.95
N VAL A 136 -6.16 -7.63 -15.14
CA VAL A 136 -5.64 -7.32 -13.81
C VAL A 136 -5.50 -8.56 -12.93
N HIS A 137 -6.42 -9.51 -13.09
CA HIS A 137 -6.44 -10.76 -12.33
C HIS A 137 -5.30 -11.70 -12.73
N GLU A 138 -5.16 -11.99 -14.03
CA GLU A 138 -4.10 -12.87 -14.54
C GLU A 138 -2.71 -12.37 -14.13
N VAL A 139 -2.49 -11.05 -14.20
CA VAL A 139 -1.22 -10.47 -13.75
C VAL A 139 -1.04 -10.61 -12.24
N ALA A 140 -2.09 -10.40 -11.44
CA ALA A 140 -1.99 -10.56 -9.99
C ALA A 140 -1.70 -12.02 -9.59
N GLU A 141 -2.26 -13.01 -10.27
CA GLU A 141 -1.94 -14.42 -10.07
C GLU A 141 -0.50 -14.74 -10.41
N GLN A 142 0.02 -14.25 -11.54
CA GLN A 142 1.44 -14.40 -11.88
C GLN A 142 2.33 -13.81 -10.76
N LEU A 143 2.01 -12.62 -10.25
CA LEU A 143 2.75 -12.03 -9.14
C LEU A 143 2.66 -12.88 -7.86
N MET A 144 1.51 -13.51 -7.59
CA MET A 144 1.34 -14.43 -6.47
C MET A 144 2.25 -15.66 -6.60
N GLU A 145 2.31 -16.28 -7.77
CA GLU A 145 3.16 -17.44 -8.08
C GLU A 145 4.65 -17.10 -7.92
N LEU A 146 5.04 -15.87 -8.26
CA LEU A 146 6.42 -15.41 -8.07
C LEU A 146 6.75 -14.98 -6.62
N GLY A 147 5.78 -15.04 -5.70
CA GLY A 147 5.96 -14.60 -4.32
C GLY A 147 5.97 -13.08 -4.13
N PHE A 148 5.51 -12.33 -5.13
CA PHE A 148 5.35 -10.86 -5.11
C PHE A 148 4.01 -10.47 -4.50
N ASN A 149 3.73 -11.01 -3.32
CA ASN A 149 2.46 -10.88 -2.63
C ASN A 149 2.62 -10.42 -1.16
N LYS A 150 3.80 -9.96 -0.81
CA LYS A 150 4.08 -9.33 0.48
C LYS A 150 3.82 -7.84 0.41
N GLN A 151 3.44 -7.27 1.56
CA GLN A 151 3.32 -5.83 1.73
C GLN A 151 4.58 -5.12 1.24
N LEU A 152 4.38 -4.00 0.54
CA LEU A 152 5.45 -3.17 0.03
C LEU A 152 6.32 -2.63 1.15
N VAL A 153 7.63 -2.84 1.03
CA VAL A 153 8.62 -2.21 1.90
C VAL A 153 8.88 -0.80 1.35
N VAL A 154 8.09 0.18 1.80
CA VAL A 154 8.17 1.55 1.23
C VAL A 154 9.53 2.22 1.39
N ALA A 155 10.34 1.77 2.35
CA ALA A 155 11.72 2.22 2.48
C ALA A 155 12.61 1.87 1.27
N GLU A 156 12.24 0.86 0.47
CA GLU A 156 12.90 0.52 -0.79
C GLU A 156 12.59 1.51 -1.93
N PHE A 157 11.52 2.30 -1.76
CA PHE A 157 11.11 3.37 -2.66
C PHE A 157 11.63 4.72 -2.18
N ASP A 158 11.27 5.10 -0.96
CA ASP A 158 11.70 6.32 -0.29
C ASP A 158 12.32 5.95 1.06
N PRO A 159 13.66 5.90 1.13
CA PRO A 159 14.37 5.57 2.35
C PRO A 159 14.12 6.53 3.52
N THR A 160 13.59 7.72 3.24
CA THR A 160 13.22 8.67 4.28
C THR A 160 11.92 8.28 4.97
N LEU A 161 11.13 7.35 4.45
CA LEU A 161 9.87 6.88 5.04
C LEU A 161 10.12 5.79 6.08
N THR A 162 10.84 6.13 7.15
CA THR A 162 11.08 5.21 8.27
C THR A 162 9.95 5.31 9.30
N ASN A 163 9.70 4.22 10.04
CA ASN A 163 8.64 4.16 11.06
C ASN A 163 8.80 5.24 12.14
N GLU A 164 10.04 5.62 12.50
CA GLU A 164 10.32 6.62 13.53
C GLU A 164 9.73 8.00 13.20
N ARG A 165 9.63 8.36 11.92
CA ARG A 165 9.05 9.65 11.52
C ARG A 165 7.56 9.73 11.77
N PHE A 166 6.88 8.61 11.95
CA PHE A 166 5.43 8.53 12.18
C PHE A 166 5.09 8.28 13.65
N LEU A 167 6.06 8.39 14.55
CA LEU A 167 5.83 8.31 16.00
C LEU A 167 5.69 9.72 16.57
N GLU A 168 4.75 9.89 17.50
CA GLU A 168 4.57 11.13 18.27
C GLU A 168 5.88 11.57 18.95
N THR A 169 6.55 10.61 19.59
CA THR A 169 7.86 10.80 20.21
C THR A 169 8.83 9.74 19.68
N PRO A 170 9.71 10.06 18.72
CA PRO A 170 10.62 9.09 18.14
C PRO A 170 11.66 8.63 19.17
N LYS A 171 11.93 7.31 19.24
CA LYS A 171 12.90 6.72 20.19
C LYS A 171 14.34 7.20 19.98
N LYS A 172 14.66 7.69 18.78
CA LYS A 172 15.96 8.25 18.40
C LYS A 172 15.72 9.53 17.62
N LYS A 173 16.65 10.49 17.71
CA LYS A 173 16.58 11.70 16.90
C LYS A 173 16.63 11.32 15.41
N SER A 174 15.49 11.42 14.73
CA SER A 174 15.41 11.14 13.30
C SER A 174 16.23 12.18 12.54
N LYS A 175 16.95 11.73 11.51
CA LYS A 175 17.65 12.61 10.57
C LYS A 175 16.69 13.48 9.77
N TYR A 176 15.45 13.02 9.61
CA TYR A 176 14.43 13.66 8.78
C TYR A 176 13.31 14.23 9.66
N PRO A 177 12.63 15.31 9.23
CA PRO A 177 11.51 15.91 9.97
C PRO A 177 10.41 14.89 10.27
N SER A 178 9.74 15.05 11.41
CA SER A 178 8.58 14.23 11.76
C SER A 178 7.50 14.33 10.68
N LEU A 179 6.84 13.20 10.40
CA LEU A 179 5.65 13.04 9.58
C LEU A 179 4.45 12.58 10.41
N TYR A 180 4.58 12.57 11.74
CA TYR A 180 3.47 12.30 12.65
C TYR A 180 2.37 13.34 12.47
N ASP A 181 1.13 12.87 12.38
CA ASP A 181 -0.06 13.70 12.24
C ASP A 181 -0.96 13.45 13.45
N VAL A 182 -1.20 14.49 14.25
CA VAL A 182 -2.05 14.39 15.44
C VAL A 182 -3.50 14.03 15.07
N ALA A 183 -3.97 14.45 13.90
CA ALA A 183 -5.30 14.11 13.40
C ALA A 183 -5.38 12.68 12.83
N ASP A 184 -4.22 12.05 12.60
CA ASP A 184 -4.11 10.70 12.03
C ASP A 184 -2.90 9.94 12.62
N PRO A 185 -2.94 9.63 13.93
CA PRO A 185 -1.77 9.10 14.65
C PRO A 185 -1.36 7.68 14.24
N TYR A 186 -2.19 7.00 13.45
CA TYR A 186 -1.93 5.65 12.93
C TYR A 186 -1.44 5.65 11.48
N ARG A 187 -1.18 6.83 10.91
CA ARG A 187 -0.56 6.94 9.59
C ARG A 187 0.80 6.25 9.62
N SER A 188 0.95 5.24 8.77
CA SER A 188 2.20 4.51 8.59
C SER A 188 2.98 5.01 7.38
N PRO A 189 4.29 4.72 7.27
CA PRO A 189 5.06 4.94 6.05
C PRO A 189 4.34 4.44 4.79
N TYR A 190 3.74 3.26 4.89
CA TYR A 190 2.97 2.64 3.80
C TYR A 190 1.77 3.50 3.38
N SER A 191 0.91 3.87 4.33
CA SER A 191 -0.28 4.69 4.02
C SER A 191 0.09 6.06 3.46
N TYR A 192 1.15 6.68 4.00
CA TYR A 192 1.69 7.95 3.52
C TYR A 192 2.17 7.85 2.08
N PHE A 193 2.95 6.81 1.74
CA PHE A 193 3.48 6.62 0.41
C PHE A 193 2.36 6.47 -0.63
N ILE A 194 1.39 5.59 -0.38
CA ILE A 194 0.27 5.37 -1.31
C ILE A 194 -0.55 6.66 -1.50
N GLU A 195 -0.81 7.40 -0.42
CA GLU A 195 -1.53 8.68 -0.48
C GLU A 195 -0.76 9.76 -1.23
N TRP A 196 0.56 9.78 -1.07
CA TRP A 196 1.44 10.69 -1.81
C TRP A 196 1.44 10.35 -3.30
N VAL A 197 1.60 9.07 -3.68
CA VAL A 197 1.53 8.62 -5.08
C VAL A 197 0.18 9.02 -5.70
N GLU A 198 -0.93 8.77 -4.99
CA GLU A 198 -2.26 9.16 -5.46
C GLU A 198 -2.44 10.67 -5.56
N LYS A 199 -1.86 11.44 -4.63
CA LYS A 199 -1.87 12.92 -4.69
C LYS A 199 -1.13 13.42 -5.94
N GLN A 200 0.04 12.87 -6.25
CA GLN A 200 0.78 13.22 -7.47
C GLN A 200 -0.04 12.85 -8.72
N PHE A 201 -0.63 11.65 -8.73
CA PHE A 201 -1.44 11.19 -9.86
C PHE A 201 -2.72 12.00 -10.07
N HIS A 202 -3.34 12.43 -8.97
CA HIS A 202 -4.48 13.34 -9.02
C HIS A 202 -4.08 14.69 -9.64
N SER A 203 -2.91 15.21 -9.30
CA SER A 203 -2.38 16.44 -9.90
C SER A 203 -2.13 16.30 -11.41
N TYR A 204 -1.63 15.15 -11.88
CA TYR A 204 -1.54 14.86 -13.33
C TYR A 204 -2.90 14.86 -14.00
N ARG A 205 -3.90 14.23 -13.39
CA ARG A 205 -5.27 14.20 -13.92
C ARG A 205 -5.92 15.59 -13.96
N ALA A 206 -5.63 16.46 -13.00
CA ALA A 206 -6.19 17.80 -12.95
C ALA A 206 -5.55 18.75 -13.98
N ARG A 207 -4.24 18.60 -14.23
CA ARG A 207 -3.44 19.47 -15.12
C ARG A 207 -3.32 18.95 -16.55
N GLY A 208 -3.68 17.68 -16.79
CA GLY A 208 -3.49 17.01 -18.07
C GLY A 208 -4.14 17.74 -19.24
N GLY A 209 -3.36 18.00 -20.28
CA GLY A 209 -3.83 18.60 -21.54
C GLY A 209 -4.44 17.57 -22.49
N ARG A 210 -4.96 18.05 -23.64
CA ARG A 210 -5.53 17.17 -24.69
C ARG A 210 -4.57 16.06 -25.14
N GLN A 211 -3.27 16.35 -25.19
CA GLN A 211 -2.23 15.40 -25.59
C GLN A 211 -2.09 14.20 -24.63
N GLN A 212 -2.41 14.38 -23.34
CA GLN A 212 -2.27 13.35 -22.31
C GLN A 212 -3.61 12.69 -21.97
N ALA A 213 -4.73 13.16 -22.53
CA ALA A 213 -6.07 12.75 -22.14
C ALA A 213 -6.32 11.25 -22.33
N ALA A 214 -5.85 10.67 -23.44
CA ALA A 214 -6.00 9.24 -23.72
C ALA A 214 -5.24 8.37 -22.70
N ILE A 215 -3.97 8.73 -22.43
CA ILE A 215 -3.11 8.05 -21.45
C ILE A 215 -3.72 8.14 -20.05
N LEU A 216 -4.13 9.33 -19.63
CA LEU A 216 -4.73 9.57 -18.31
C LEU A 216 -6.08 8.84 -18.16
N LYS A 217 -6.88 8.76 -19.22
CA LYS A 217 -8.15 8.01 -19.21
C LYS A 217 -7.89 6.51 -19.07
N LYS A 218 -7.05 5.92 -19.94
CA LYS A 218 -6.68 4.49 -19.88
C LYS A 218 -6.21 4.11 -18.47
N ASN A 219 -5.27 4.87 -17.92
CA ASN A 219 -4.70 4.57 -16.61
C ASN A 219 -5.65 4.83 -15.43
N ASN A 220 -6.59 5.78 -15.55
CA ASN A 220 -7.63 5.96 -14.54
C ASN A 220 -8.66 4.82 -14.56
N ASP A 221 -9.01 4.32 -15.75
CA ASP A 221 -9.93 3.20 -15.91
C ASP A 221 -9.31 1.90 -15.35
N LEU A 222 -8.10 1.56 -15.78
CA LEU A 222 -7.32 0.45 -15.25
C LEU A 222 -7.07 0.58 -13.73
N GLY A 223 -6.66 1.76 -13.28
CA GLY A 223 -6.42 2.03 -11.86
C GLY A 223 -7.68 1.84 -11.00
N ARG A 224 -8.86 2.17 -11.53
CA ARG A 224 -10.14 1.98 -10.84
C ARG A 224 -10.52 0.51 -10.73
N GLU A 225 -10.27 -0.28 -11.76
CA GLU A 225 -10.43 -1.75 -11.72
C GLU A 225 -9.58 -2.34 -10.59
N ILE A 226 -8.27 -2.02 -10.57
CA ILE A 226 -7.35 -2.52 -9.54
C ILE A 226 -7.76 -2.06 -8.13
N LEU A 227 -8.15 -0.79 -7.97
CA LEU A 227 -8.60 -0.24 -6.69
C LEU A 227 -9.88 -0.92 -6.18
N ASN A 228 -10.81 -1.29 -7.06
CA ASN A 228 -11.99 -2.06 -6.68
C ASN A 228 -11.58 -3.44 -6.14
N CYS A 229 -10.63 -4.13 -6.77
CA CYS A 229 -10.12 -5.42 -6.27
C CYS A 229 -9.50 -5.28 -4.88
N ILE A 230 -8.60 -4.30 -4.68
CA ILE A 230 -7.94 -4.06 -3.38
C ILE A 230 -8.97 -3.75 -2.27
N VAL A 231 -9.91 -2.84 -2.54
CA VAL A 231 -10.93 -2.45 -1.54
C VAL A 231 -11.85 -3.62 -1.20
N THR A 232 -12.21 -4.44 -2.20
CA THR A 232 -13.05 -5.62 -2.01
C THR A 232 -12.35 -6.67 -1.17
N LEU A 233 -11.12 -7.04 -1.54
CA LEU A 233 -10.28 -7.99 -0.80
C LEU A 233 -10.05 -7.57 0.64
N ARG A 234 -9.86 -6.27 0.90
CA ARG A 234 -9.71 -5.74 2.26
C ARG A 234 -11.01 -5.74 3.06
N ARG A 235 -12.16 -5.58 2.40
CA ARG A 235 -13.47 -5.72 3.04
C ARG A 235 -13.73 -7.17 3.43
N GLU A 236 -13.40 -8.12 2.57
CA GLU A 236 -13.54 -9.56 2.85
C GLU A 236 -12.62 -9.99 3.98
N ASP A 237 -11.38 -9.48 3.98
CA ASP A 237 -10.41 -9.67 5.06
C ASP A 237 -10.89 -9.09 6.40
N LEU A 238 -11.51 -7.90 6.38
CA LEU A 238 -12.15 -7.32 7.57
C LEU A 238 -13.21 -8.25 8.16
N MET A 239 -13.98 -8.95 7.31
CA MET A 239 -15.00 -9.90 7.80
C MET A 239 -14.36 -11.11 8.50
N LYS A 240 -13.23 -11.62 8.00
CA LYS A 240 -12.46 -12.69 8.68
C LYS A 240 -11.96 -12.22 10.04
N HIS A 241 -11.35 -11.04 10.05
CA HIS A 241 -10.83 -10.43 11.27
C HIS A 241 -11.93 -10.19 12.31
N LEU A 242 -13.08 -9.67 11.87
CA LEU A 242 -14.25 -9.44 12.72
C LEU A 242 -14.83 -10.76 13.26
N TYR A 243 -14.95 -11.79 12.41
CA TYR A 243 -15.43 -13.12 12.81
C TYR A 243 -14.55 -13.74 13.90
N THR A 244 -13.23 -13.62 13.76
CA THR A 244 -12.26 -14.05 14.75
C THR A 244 -12.41 -13.26 16.05
N GLN A 245 -12.52 -11.93 16.00
CA GLN A 245 -12.72 -11.13 17.23
C GLN A 245 -14.07 -11.34 17.91
N MET A 246 -15.12 -11.73 17.17
CA MET A 246 -16.38 -12.12 17.80
C MET A 246 -16.21 -13.39 18.64
N GLN A 247 -15.42 -14.37 18.19
CA GLN A 247 -15.23 -15.66 18.87
C GLN A 247 -14.17 -15.62 19.97
N ASP A 248 -13.08 -14.90 19.74
CA ASP A 248 -11.89 -14.95 20.60
C ASP A 248 -12.23 -14.53 22.04
N ASP A 249 -11.69 -15.29 22.99
CA ASP A 249 -11.73 -14.99 24.43
C ASP A 249 -10.48 -14.25 24.91
N LEU A 250 -9.50 -14.05 24.01
CA LEU A 250 -8.29 -13.34 24.33
C LEU A 250 -8.64 -11.86 24.54
N ASP A 251 -8.41 -11.38 25.75
CA ASP A 251 -8.31 -9.96 26.06
C ASP A 251 -6.82 -9.62 26.15
N ASP A 252 -6.14 -9.70 25.00
CA ASP A 252 -4.75 -9.30 24.89
C ASP A 252 -4.60 -7.99 24.10
N ASP A 253 -3.44 -7.35 24.22
CA ASP A 253 -3.17 -6.06 23.58
C ASP A 253 -3.23 -6.11 22.04
N LEU A 254 -3.20 -7.31 21.45
CA LEU A 254 -3.22 -7.53 20.00
C LEU A 254 -4.63 -7.80 19.49
N ARG A 255 -5.46 -8.50 20.25
CA ARG A 255 -6.85 -8.86 19.94
C ARG A 255 -7.70 -8.79 21.21
N ARG A 256 -8.70 -7.90 21.22
CA ARG A 256 -9.74 -7.87 22.27
C ARG A 256 -11.00 -8.50 21.71
N GLY A 257 -11.19 -9.78 22.00
CA GLY A 257 -12.36 -10.50 21.52
C GLY A 257 -13.62 -10.26 22.37
N LEU A 258 -14.77 -10.63 21.82
CA LEU A 258 -16.08 -10.52 22.48
C LEU A 258 -16.54 -11.83 23.16
N LYS A 259 -15.89 -12.96 22.87
CA LYS A 259 -16.27 -14.29 23.38
C LYS A 259 -17.75 -14.64 23.11
N ILE A 260 -18.25 -14.30 21.93
CA ILE A 260 -19.59 -14.68 21.48
C ILE A 260 -19.54 -16.17 21.09
N PRO A 261 -20.38 -17.03 21.69
CA PRO A 261 -20.49 -18.43 21.29
C PRO A 261 -20.76 -18.59 19.80
N LYS A 262 -20.09 -19.54 19.14
CA LYS A 262 -20.19 -19.76 17.69
C LYS A 262 -21.63 -20.00 17.21
N ASN A 263 -22.47 -20.63 18.03
CA ASN A 263 -23.89 -20.88 17.72
C ASN A 263 -24.76 -19.61 17.72
N LEU A 264 -24.28 -18.50 18.29
CA LEU A 264 -24.97 -17.20 18.24
C LEU A 264 -24.49 -16.32 17.07
N ILE A 265 -23.35 -16.67 16.45
CA ILE A 265 -22.79 -15.95 15.32
C ILE A 265 -23.47 -16.40 14.04
N VAL A 266 -24.19 -15.48 13.40
CA VAL A 266 -24.88 -15.75 12.14
C VAL A 266 -23.94 -15.38 10.99
N ALA A 267 -23.46 -16.40 10.29
CA ALA A 267 -22.50 -16.25 9.20
C ALA A 267 -22.66 -17.32 8.13
N LYS A 268 -22.37 -16.98 6.88
CA LYS A 268 -22.07 -17.96 5.82
C LYS A 268 -20.55 -18.10 5.71
N LEU A 269 -19.99 -19.20 6.22
CA LEU A 269 -18.55 -19.36 6.47
C LEU A 269 -17.68 -19.43 5.21
N GLU A 270 -18.21 -19.98 4.13
CA GLU A 270 -17.51 -20.20 2.86
C GLU A 270 -18.14 -19.39 1.73
N GLU A 271 -18.39 -18.08 1.95
CA GLU A 271 -18.81 -17.21 0.85
C GLU A 271 -17.63 -17.04 -0.12
N PRO A 272 -17.80 -17.33 -1.43
CA PRO A 272 -16.75 -17.09 -2.42
C PRO A 272 -16.33 -15.62 -2.45
N SER A 273 -15.04 -15.36 -2.65
CA SER A 273 -14.56 -14.00 -2.88
C SER A 273 -15.17 -13.40 -4.14
N LEU A 274 -15.44 -12.10 -4.11
CA LEU A 274 -15.89 -11.34 -5.27
C LEU A 274 -14.74 -10.99 -6.22
N VAL A 275 -13.50 -11.21 -5.80
CA VAL A 275 -12.31 -11.03 -6.63
C VAL A 275 -11.82 -12.41 -7.07
N PRO A 276 -11.69 -12.67 -8.38
CA PRO A 276 -11.13 -13.92 -8.88
C PRO A 276 -9.78 -14.26 -8.22
N GLY A 277 -9.57 -15.53 -7.87
CA GLY A 277 -8.41 -16.02 -7.10
C GLY A 277 -8.44 -15.67 -5.60
N GLY A 278 -9.41 -14.89 -5.14
CA GLY A 278 -9.60 -14.54 -3.73
C GLY A 278 -10.05 -15.74 -2.90
N LYS A 279 -9.55 -15.83 -1.66
CA LYS A 279 -9.95 -16.89 -0.72
C LYS A 279 -11.40 -16.68 -0.25
N PRO A 280 -12.18 -17.76 -0.03
CA PRO A 280 -13.47 -17.67 0.63
C PRO A 280 -13.38 -16.93 1.98
N PHE A 281 -14.50 -16.34 2.40
CA PHE A 281 -14.58 -15.55 3.63
C PHE A 281 -15.92 -15.74 4.35
N PRO A 282 -15.97 -15.51 5.67
CA PRO A 282 -17.23 -15.56 6.41
C PRO A 282 -18.03 -14.28 6.11
N LYS A 283 -19.19 -14.42 5.50
CA LYS A 283 -20.15 -13.31 5.36
C LYS A 283 -20.98 -13.20 6.63
N LEU A 284 -20.68 -12.17 7.43
CA LEU A 284 -21.31 -11.93 8.73
C LEU A 284 -22.61 -11.15 8.59
N TYR A 285 -23.65 -11.61 9.29
CA TYR A 285 -24.88 -10.84 9.51
C TYR A 285 -24.74 -10.13 10.85
N ILE A 286 -24.06 -8.98 10.83
CA ILE A 286 -23.62 -8.27 12.04
C ILE A 286 -24.79 -7.95 12.96
N ASP A 287 -25.84 -7.30 12.45
CA ASP A 287 -26.96 -6.84 13.28
C ASP A 287 -27.67 -8.03 13.97
N GLN A 288 -27.92 -9.11 13.24
CA GLN A 288 -28.53 -10.33 13.78
C GLN A 288 -27.60 -11.04 14.78
N THR A 289 -26.29 -11.09 14.51
CA THR A 289 -25.32 -11.68 15.43
C THR A 289 -25.28 -10.92 16.76
N MET A 290 -25.30 -9.58 16.72
CA MET A 290 -25.27 -8.76 17.92
C MET A 290 -26.58 -8.84 18.70
N ASP A 291 -27.72 -8.92 18.01
CA ASP A 291 -29.02 -9.14 18.64
C ASP A 291 -29.08 -10.51 19.34
N ASN A 292 -28.67 -11.59 18.66
CA ASN A 292 -28.58 -12.93 19.27
C ASN A 292 -27.67 -12.94 20.52
N ALA A 293 -26.50 -12.30 20.43
CA ALA A 293 -25.55 -12.22 21.53
C ALA A 293 -26.09 -11.42 22.73
N TRP A 294 -26.89 -10.39 22.47
CA TRP A 294 -27.52 -9.57 23.51
C TRP A 294 -28.75 -10.22 24.15
N ASN A 295 -29.48 -11.02 23.37
CA ASN A 295 -30.65 -11.75 23.85
C ASN A 295 -30.26 -13.02 24.65
N ASP A 296 -29.05 -13.56 24.43
CA ASP A 296 -28.48 -14.59 25.29
C ASP A 296 -27.99 -14.00 26.64
N THR A 297 -28.65 -14.38 27.74
CA THR A 297 -28.37 -13.84 29.08
C THR A 297 -26.90 -13.97 29.48
N ALA A 298 -26.28 -15.13 29.28
CA ALA A 298 -24.89 -15.36 29.67
C ALA A 298 -23.91 -14.52 28.86
N THR A 299 -24.13 -14.41 27.54
CA THR A 299 -23.31 -13.58 26.66
C THR A 299 -23.51 -12.09 26.96
N ARG A 300 -24.74 -11.63 27.15
CA ARG A 300 -25.04 -10.24 27.52
C ARG A 300 -24.32 -9.81 28.79
N GLU A 301 -24.35 -10.61 29.85
CA GLU A 301 -23.67 -10.25 31.09
C GLU A 301 -22.14 -10.15 30.89
N ARG A 302 -21.54 -11.00 30.06
CA ARG A 302 -20.12 -10.86 29.67
C ARG A 302 -19.84 -9.60 28.83
N LEU A 303 -20.75 -9.22 27.94
CA LEU A 303 -20.60 -8.01 27.13
C LEU A 303 -20.73 -6.75 28.00
N LYS A 304 -21.59 -6.78 29.03
CA LYS A 304 -21.68 -5.71 30.04
C LYS A 304 -20.39 -5.56 30.84
N THR A 305 -19.71 -6.65 31.21
CA THR A 305 -18.39 -6.52 31.89
C THR A 305 -17.32 -5.91 31.00
N LYS A 306 -17.47 -6.04 29.68
CA LYS A 306 -16.66 -5.36 28.65
C LYS A 306 -17.12 -3.92 28.38
N GLY A 307 -18.15 -3.44 29.09
CA GLY A 307 -18.66 -2.08 29.08
C GLY A 307 -19.74 -1.78 28.03
N PHE A 308 -20.22 -2.77 27.28
CA PHE A 308 -21.31 -2.59 26.33
C PHE A 308 -22.66 -2.48 27.04
N THR A 309 -23.48 -1.50 26.65
CA THR A 309 -24.79 -1.23 27.28
C THR A 309 -25.98 -1.44 26.36
N SER A 310 -25.77 -1.63 25.06
CA SER A 310 -26.85 -1.90 24.08
C SER A 310 -26.37 -2.71 22.88
N VAL A 311 -27.32 -3.25 22.11
CA VAL A 311 -27.07 -3.86 20.79
C VAL A 311 -26.44 -2.86 19.83
N ASP A 312 -26.91 -1.61 19.82
CA ASP A 312 -26.38 -0.56 18.93
C ASP A 312 -24.88 -0.33 19.13
N GLN A 313 -24.40 -0.33 20.39
CA GLN A 313 -22.96 -0.19 20.64
C GLN A 313 -22.13 -1.37 20.11
N LEU A 314 -22.69 -2.58 20.11
CA LEU A 314 -22.03 -3.76 19.54
C LEU A 314 -22.01 -3.71 18.02
N VAL A 315 -23.11 -3.25 17.42
CA VAL A 315 -23.22 -3.02 15.98
C VAL A 315 -22.22 -1.96 15.53
N ASP A 316 -22.14 -0.83 16.24
CA ASP A 316 -21.16 0.23 16.00
C ASP A 316 -19.74 -0.29 16.18
N TRP A 317 -19.47 -1.11 17.20
CA TRP A 317 -18.17 -1.76 17.38
C TRP A 317 -17.74 -2.60 16.19
N ALA A 318 -18.66 -3.39 15.63
CA ALA A 318 -18.36 -4.20 14.46
C ALA A 318 -18.19 -3.37 13.18
N LYS A 319 -19.02 -2.34 12.98
CA LYS A 319 -19.00 -1.49 11.77
C LYS A 319 -17.80 -0.53 11.75
N GLU A 320 -17.39 -0.06 12.93
CA GLU A 320 -16.31 0.92 13.12
C GLU A 320 -15.02 0.28 13.65
N LEU A 321 -14.83 -1.03 13.42
CA LEU A 321 -13.70 -1.79 13.94
C LEU A 321 -12.35 -1.10 13.63
N GLY A 322 -11.67 -0.64 14.68
CA GLY A 322 -10.38 0.03 14.57
C GLY A 322 -10.42 1.51 14.20
N ASN A 323 -11.59 2.14 14.09
CA ASN A 323 -11.71 3.56 13.83
C ASN A 323 -11.37 4.40 15.07
N PRO A 324 -10.22 5.11 15.11
CA PRO A 324 -9.80 5.84 16.29
C PRO A 324 -10.68 7.07 16.61
N ALA A 325 -11.53 7.51 15.68
CA ALA A 325 -12.46 8.61 15.90
C ALA A 325 -13.67 8.21 16.74
N ILE A 326 -14.00 6.92 16.80
CA ILE A 326 -15.17 6.41 17.51
C ILE A 326 -14.73 5.93 18.89
N ARG A 327 -15.36 6.48 19.92
CA ARG A 327 -15.13 6.09 21.32
C ARG A 327 -16.12 4.99 21.68
N LEU A 328 -15.61 3.78 21.86
CA LEU A 328 -16.39 2.63 22.32
C LEU A 328 -15.87 2.13 23.66
N PRO A 329 -16.67 1.32 24.39
CA PRO A 329 -16.27 0.80 25.70
C PRO A 329 -14.92 0.07 25.69
N GLN A 330 -14.63 -0.63 24.59
CA GLN A 330 -13.31 -1.22 24.36
C GLN A 330 -12.44 -0.31 23.49
N ARG A 331 -11.20 -0.11 23.95
CA ARG A 331 -10.16 0.52 23.14
C ARG A 331 -9.74 -0.40 22.00
N TRP A 332 -9.44 0.18 20.85
CA TRP A 332 -8.91 -0.55 19.72
C TRP A 332 -7.47 -1.00 19.94
N THR A 333 -7.16 -2.20 19.47
CA THR A 333 -5.78 -2.68 19.40
C THR A 333 -5.01 -1.98 18.28
N LYS A 334 -3.68 -1.94 18.37
CA LYS A 334 -2.84 -1.37 17.29
C LYS A 334 -3.09 -2.07 15.96
N SER A 335 -3.38 -3.37 15.99
CA SER A 335 -3.73 -4.16 14.81
C SER A 335 -5.02 -3.66 14.16
N ASN A 336 -6.09 -3.47 14.94
CA ASN A 336 -7.37 -2.95 14.44
C ASN A 336 -7.19 -1.58 13.79
N MET A 337 -6.47 -0.68 14.45
CA MET A 337 -6.25 0.68 13.94
C MET A 337 -5.39 0.71 12.68
N SER A 338 -4.37 -0.16 12.60
CA SER A 338 -3.56 -0.34 11.39
C SER A 338 -4.39 -0.87 10.21
N HIS A 339 -5.25 -1.88 10.44
CA HIS A 339 -6.14 -2.43 9.42
C HIS A 339 -7.13 -1.39 8.91
N PHE A 340 -7.84 -0.72 9.83
CA PHE A 340 -8.75 0.38 9.52
C PHE A 340 -8.05 1.46 8.69
N ARG A 341 -6.86 1.89 9.14
CA ARG A 341 -6.11 2.97 8.47
C ARG A 341 -5.68 2.60 7.06
N SER A 342 -5.23 1.37 6.86
CA SER A 342 -4.87 0.85 5.55
C SER A 342 -6.09 0.77 4.62
N THR A 343 -7.22 0.28 5.13
CA THR A 343 -8.50 0.26 4.39
C THR A 343 -8.97 1.68 4.02
N LYS A 344 -8.82 2.64 4.93
CA LYS A 344 -9.13 4.06 4.69
C LYS A 344 -8.30 4.65 3.55
N THR A 345 -6.99 4.34 3.47
CA THR A 345 -6.12 4.78 2.36
C THR A 345 -6.69 4.33 1.01
N TRP A 346 -6.99 3.04 0.87
CA TRP A 346 -7.44 2.47 -0.40
C TRP A 346 -8.86 2.91 -0.79
N ARG A 347 -9.77 3.04 0.18
CA ARG A 347 -11.10 3.64 -0.05
C ARG A 347 -10.98 5.09 -0.52
N SER A 348 -10.07 5.88 0.07
CA SER A 348 -9.81 7.25 -0.37
C SER A 348 -9.27 7.31 -1.80
N ALA A 349 -8.33 6.44 -2.15
CA ALA A 349 -7.81 6.33 -3.52
C ALA A 349 -8.92 5.98 -4.53
N LEU A 350 -9.79 5.01 -4.20
CA LEU A 350 -10.94 4.64 -5.01
C LEU A 350 -11.96 5.79 -5.15
N ALA A 351 -12.25 6.52 -4.08
CA ALA A 351 -13.12 7.70 -4.16
C ALA A 351 -12.52 8.76 -5.10
N LYS A 352 -11.22 9.06 -4.98
CA LYS A 352 -10.51 10.01 -5.84
C LYS A 352 -10.42 9.58 -7.31
N SER A 353 -10.44 8.28 -7.60
CA SER A 353 -10.47 7.78 -8.99
C SER A 353 -11.82 7.99 -9.69
N ARG A 354 -12.88 8.16 -8.89
CA ARG A 354 -14.27 8.36 -9.36
C ARG A 354 -14.66 9.83 -9.54
N LEU A 355 -13.91 10.77 -8.97
CA LEU A 355 -14.15 12.20 -9.14
C LEU A 355 -14.17 12.60 -10.62
N SER A 356 -15.05 13.53 -10.99
CA SER A 356 -15.08 14.20 -12.30
C SER A 356 -13.85 15.08 -12.51
N VAL A 357 -13.63 15.55 -13.75
CA VAL A 357 -12.51 16.46 -14.05
C VAL A 357 -12.60 17.75 -13.24
N ASP A 358 -13.79 18.30 -13.05
CA ASP A 358 -13.99 19.57 -12.34
C ASP A 358 -13.82 19.40 -10.83
N GLU A 359 -14.35 18.33 -10.23
CA GLU A 359 -14.07 17.97 -8.83
C GLU A 359 -12.57 17.70 -8.62
N ARG A 360 -11.89 17.09 -9.61
CA ARG A 360 -10.45 16.87 -9.54
C ARG A 360 -9.67 18.19 -9.55
N ARG A 361 -10.05 19.15 -10.38
CA ARG A 361 -9.41 20.49 -10.43
C ARG A 361 -9.59 21.22 -9.11
N GLN A 362 -10.81 21.29 -8.58
CA GLN A 362 -11.08 21.92 -7.28
C GLN A 362 -10.28 21.28 -6.15
N LEU A 363 -10.22 19.94 -6.09
CA LEU A 363 -9.41 19.24 -5.10
C LEU A 363 -7.91 19.45 -5.32
N GLY A 364 -7.45 19.50 -6.57
CA GLY A 364 -6.06 19.79 -6.93
C GLY A 364 -5.62 21.17 -6.44
N ASP A 365 -6.42 22.20 -6.70
CA ASP A 365 -6.17 23.58 -6.27
C ASP A 365 -6.12 23.71 -4.74
N LEU A 366 -6.99 23.00 -4.02
CA LEU A 366 -6.95 22.93 -2.56
C LEU A 366 -5.67 22.24 -2.06
N LEU A 367 -5.30 21.12 -2.68
CA LEU A 367 -4.14 20.32 -2.29
C LEU A 367 -2.80 20.99 -2.60
N GLU A 368 -2.72 21.81 -3.65
CA GLU A 368 -1.55 22.59 -4.02
C GLU A 368 -1.37 23.79 -3.07
N LYS A 369 -2.46 24.50 -2.75
CA LYS A 369 -2.48 25.54 -1.69
C LYS A 369 -2.01 25.00 -0.33
N TRP A 370 -2.36 23.76 0.00
CA TRP A 370 -1.94 23.11 1.24
C TRP A 370 -0.48 22.62 1.21
N ALA A 371 0.03 22.16 0.07
CA ALA A 371 1.39 21.62 -0.02
C ALA A 371 2.47 22.71 -0.10
N PHE A 372 2.13 23.87 -0.66
CA PHE A 372 3.11 24.92 -0.97
C PHE A 372 2.79 26.29 -0.34
N GLY A 373 1.74 26.37 0.49
CA GLY A 373 1.20 27.64 0.98
C GLY A 373 0.61 28.50 -0.15
N PRO A 374 0.15 29.74 0.13
CA PRO A 374 -0.21 30.67 -0.93
C PRO A 374 1.05 30.96 -1.75
N VAL A 375 1.17 30.31 -2.91
CA VAL A 375 2.15 30.67 -3.92
C VAL A 375 1.85 32.13 -4.29
N ARG A 376 2.64 33.06 -3.75
CA ARG A 376 2.71 34.42 -4.28
C ARG A 376 3.11 34.23 -5.73
N ARG A 377 2.14 34.34 -6.66
CA ARG A 377 2.44 34.48 -8.08
C ARG A 377 3.36 35.69 -8.18
N GLY A 378 4.66 35.42 -8.22
CA GLY A 378 5.67 36.45 -8.37
C GLY A 378 5.29 37.24 -9.60
N ARG A 379 5.26 38.57 -9.44
CA ARG A 379 5.11 39.52 -10.54
C ARG A 379 5.95 39.00 -11.71
N SER A 380 5.28 38.75 -12.83
CA SER A 380 5.92 38.58 -14.12
C SER A 380 6.85 39.78 -14.31
N TYR A 381 8.15 39.56 -14.10
CA TYR A 381 9.16 40.47 -14.61
C TYR A 381 9.07 40.34 -16.12
N GLY A 382 8.41 41.33 -16.74
CA GLY A 382 8.37 41.46 -18.18
C GLY A 382 9.79 41.39 -18.72
N ALA A 383 10.03 40.41 -19.58
CA ALA A 383 11.25 40.32 -20.36
C ALA A 383 11.37 41.62 -21.17
N ARG A 384 12.20 42.56 -20.69
CA ARG A 384 12.71 43.64 -21.55
C ARG A 384 13.60 42.98 -22.58
N ALA A 385 13.08 42.85 -23.79
CA ALA A 385 13.87 42.56 -24.98
C ALA A 385 15.00 43.60 -25.10
N ARG A 386 16.24 43.18 -24.80
CA ARG A 386 17.41 43.93 -25.21
C ARG A 386 17.60 43.65 -26.71
N ARG A 387 17.27 44.65 -27.54
CA ARG A 387 17.68 44.69 -28.94
C ARG A 387 19.21 44.67 -28.99
N ALA A 388 19.78 43.71 -29.72
CA ALA A 388 21.18 43.74 -30.11
C ALA A 388 21.40 44.91 -31.10
N PRO A 389 22.50 45.67 -31.02
CA PRO A 389 22.89 46.58 -32.09
C PRO A 389 23.50 45.76 -33.23
N CYS A 390 22.90 45.87 -34.41
CA CYS A 390 23.54 45.51 -35.67
C CYS A 390 24.73 46.44 -35.90
N VAL A 391 25.94 45.89 -36.00
CA VAL A 391 27.08 46.58 -36.59
C VAL A 391 27.21 46.06 -38.01
N SER A 392 26.90 46.91 -38.99
CA SER A 392 27.20 46.65 -40.39
C SER A 392 28.70 46.74 -40.61
N ALA A 393 29.30 45.70 -41.17
CA ALA A 393 30.57 45.78 -41.85
C ALA A 393 30.30 45.96 -43.35
N CYS A 394 30.69 47.10 -43.90
CA CYS A 394 30.95 47.35 -45.33
C CYS A 394 31.84 48.60 -45.44
N ALA A 395 33.14 48.38 -45.62
CA ALA A 395 34.07 49.09 -46.50
C ALA A 395 35.48 48.57 -46.20
#